data_AF-X1BPW7-F1
#
_entry.id   AF-X1BPW7-F1
#
_cell.length_a   1.000
_cell.length_b   1.000
_cell.length_c   1.000
_cell.angle_alpha   90.00
_cell.angle_beta   90.00
_cell.angle_gamma   90.00
#
_symmetry.space_group_name_H-M   'P 1'
#
loop_
_entity.id
_entity.type
_entity.pdbx_description
1 polymer ?
#
loop_
_entity_poly.entity_id
_entity_poly.type
_entity_poly.pdbx_seq_one_letter_code
_entity_poly.pdbx_strand_id
1 'polypeptide(L)' 'MATNTRNTVFIGRKPVMAYVLAVITAFKDNTEVIIRARGRSISTAV' A
#
# COMPACT_ATOMS: atom_id res chain seq x y z
N MET A 1 0.88 -20.22 -8.09
CA MET A 1 1.22 -18.84 -7.66
C MET A 1 -0.07 -18.06 -7.48
N ALA A 2 -0.55 -17.95 -6.24
CA ALA A 2 -1.79 -17.23 -5.97
C ALA A 2 -1.56 -15.73 -6.13
N THR A 3 -2.26 -15.11 -7.08
CA THR A 3 -2.40 -13.67 -7.27
C THR A 3 -3.16 -13.09 -6.07
N ASN A 4 -2.51 -12.99 -4.91
CA ASN A 4 -3.14 -12.48 -3.70
C ASN A 4 -3.02 -10.94 -3.69
N THR A 5 -3.90 -10.28 -4.43
CA THR A 5 -4.07 -8.82 -4.48
C THR A 5 -4.34 -8.18 -3.12
N ARG A 6 -4.62 -8.97 -2.09
CA ARG A 6 -4.96 -8.49 -0.74
C ARG A 6 -3.80 -7.82 -0.01
N ASN A 7 -2.57 -8.12 -0.42
CA ASN A 7 -1.37 -7.63 0.25
C ASN A 7 -0.68 -6.45 -0.48
N THR A 8 -1.35 -5.88 -1.47
CA THR A 8 -0.81 -4.79 -2.29
C THR A 8 -1.55 -3.49 -2.04
N VAL A 9 -0.84 -2.45 -1.60
CA VAL A 9 -1.38 -1.10 -1.40
C VAL A 9 -0.91 -0.20 -2.55
N PHE A 10 -1.86 0.36 -3.29
CA PHE A 10 -1.58 1.28 -4.41
C PHE A 10 -1.68 2.73 -3.97
N ILE A 11 -0.63 3.52 -4.25
CA ILE A 11 -0.55 4.93 -3.86
C ILE A 11 -0.91 5.83 -5.04
N GLY A 12 -1.85 6.74 -4.80
CA GLY A 12 -2.42 7.70 -5.75
C GLY A 12 -2.47 9.13 -5.19
N ARG A 13 -3.67 9.72 -5.14
CA ARG A 13 -3.89 11.14 -4.72
C ARG A 13 -4.58 11.33 -3.35
N LYS A 14 -4.96 10.26 -2.64
CA LYS A 14 -5.49 10.36 -1.27
C LYS A 14 -4.45 10.95 -0.31
N PRO A 15 -4.85 11.56 0.81
CA PRO A 15 -3.92 12.02 1.84
C PRO A 15 -3.09 10.87 2.40
N VAL A 16 -1.84 11.16 2.79
CA VAL A 16 -0.85 10.16 3.26
C VAL A 16 -1.41 9.23 4.33
N MET A 17 -2.12 9.80 5.33
CA MET A 17 -2.69 9.05 6.45
C MET A 17 -3.68 7.96 6.03
N ALA A 18 -4.37 8.12 4.89
CA ALA A 18 -5.27 7.07 4.40
C ALA A 18 -4.50 5.81 3.94
N TYR A 19 -3.30 5.98 3.37
CA TYR A 19 -2.46 4.84 2.99
C TYR A 19 -1.80 4.20 4.21
N VAL A 20 -1.36 5.00 5.18
CA VAL A 20 -0.80 4.49 6.44
C VAL A 20 -1.81 3.57 7.15
N LEU A 21 -3.06 4.01 7.27
CA LEU A 21 -4.12 3.19 7.86
C LEU A 21 -4.35 1.88 7.09
N ALA A 22 -4.34 1.95 5.76
CA ALA A 22 -4.51 0.77 4.91
C ALA A 22 -3.36 -0.24 5.10
N VAL A 23 -2.11 0.24 5.21
CA VAL A 23 -0.92 -0.59 5.47
C VAL A 23 -1.02 -1.25 6.84
N ILE A 24 -1.35 -0.50 7.90
CA ILE A 24 -1.52 -1.05 9.26
C ILE A 24 -2.63 -2.11 9.30
N THR A 25 -3.71 -1.88 8.56
CA THR A 25 -4.82 -2.86 8.48
C THR A 25 -4.38 -4.12 7.72
N ALA A 26 -3.65 -3.97 6.61
CA ALA A 26 -3.12 -5.09 5.83
C ALA A 26 -2.12 -5.94 6.63
N PHE A 27 -1.34 -5.32 7.51
CA PHE A 27 -0.39 -5.99 8.40
C PHE A 27 -1.04 -6.86 9.49
N LYS A 28 -2.35 -6.70 9.77
CA LYS A 28 -3.04 -7.59 10.73
C LYS A 28 -3.12 -9.02 10.24
N ASP A 29 -3.31 -9.19 8.93
CA ASP A 29 -3.53 -10.50 8.31
C ASP A 29 -2.33 -10.96 7.45
N ASN A 30 -1.33 -10.10 7.22
CA ASN A 30 -0.17 -10.38 6.36
C ASN A 30 1.14 -9.96 7.04
N THR A 31 2.18 -10.77 6.91
CA THR A 31 3.53 -10.53 7.48
C THR A 31 4.39 -9.57 6.65
N GLU A 32 4.08 -9.45 5.37
CA GLU A 32 4.70 -8.52 4.43
C GLU A 32 3.60 -7.67 3.83
N VAL A 33 3.89 -6.46 3.32
CA VAL A 33 2.95 -5.64 2.56
C VAL A 33 3.68 -4.99 1.40
N ILE A 34 3.12 -5.08 0.19
CA ILE A 34 3.73 -4.56 -1.03
C ILE A 34 3.11 -3.21 -1.37
N ILE A 35 3.91 -2.14 -1.35
CA ILE A 35 3.48 -0.81 -1.76
C ILE A 35 3.84 -0.60 -3.23
N ARG A 36 2.86 -0.21 -4.05
CA ARG A 36 3.06 0.09 -5.47
C ARG A 36 2.67 1.53 -5.77
N ALA A 37 3.62 2.28 -6.32
CA ALA A 37 3.45 3.67 -6.73
C ALA A 37 4.06 3.91 -8.11
N ARG A 38 3.66 5.01 -8.77
CA ARG A 38 4.22 5.42 -10.07
C ARG A 38 4.35 6.94 -10.19
N GLY A 39 5.37 7.39 -10.91
CA GLY A 39 5.62 8.80 -11.19
C GLY A 39 5.69 9.65 -9.93
N ARG A 40 4.99 10.79 -9.91
CA ARG A 40 4.98 11.71 -8.76
C ARG A 40 4.47 11.11 -7.45
N SER A 41 3.68 10.03 -7.51
CA SER A 41 3.16 9.37 -6.30
C SER A 41 4.21 8.50 -5.61
N ILE A 42 5.39 8.30 -6.22
CA ILE A 42 6.52 7.61 -5.56
C ILE A 42 7.00 8.43 -4.36
N SER A 43 7.04 9.75 -4.43
CA SER A 43 7.42 10.59 -3.28
C SER A 43 6.42 10.55 -2.13
N THR A 44 5.19 10.10 -2.37
CA THR A 44 4.17 9.87 -1.33
C THR A 44 4.25 8.45 -0.76
N ALA A 45 4.98 7.56 -1.45
CA ALA A 45 5.15 6.16 -1.09
C ALA A 45 6.43 5.90 -0.28
N VAL A 46 7.44 6.74 -0.47
CA VAL A 46 8.63 6.85 0.37
C VAL A 46 8.28 7.66 1.61
#